data_AF-A0AAW7TKP1-F1
#
_entry.id   AF-A0AAW7TKP1-F1
#
_cell.length_a   1.000
_cell.length_b   1.000
_cell.length_c   1.000
_cell.angle_alpha   90.00
_cell.angle_beta   90.00
_cell.angle_gamma   90.00
#
_symmetry.space_group_name_H-M   'P 1'
#
loop_
_entity.id
_entity.type
_entity.pdbx_description
1 polymer ?
#
loop_
_entity_poly.entity_id
_entity_poly.type
_entity_poly.pdbx_seq_one_letter_code
_entity_poly.pdbx_strand_id
1 'polypeptide(L)'
;MILLLLFVLLWIGGAIVLLIDHKNSASKWASVIAFVGGFGGLSVVIEENMMPYSASSTVVKLIVDLLSFICHYVTPYAFLMFSITYSGLFSLIYQKRLTYILLTPILFMAIKYPIYPISVPYHIALWWVAPYIVFGICLLLLSYIKETHPILKR
;
A
#
# COMPACT_ATOMS: atom_id res chain seq x y z
N MET A 1 -7.64 -20.42 4.37
CA MET A 1 -9.06 -19.96 4.38
C MET A 1 -9.22 -18.53 4.89
N ILE A 2 -8.62 -18.14 6.02
CA ILE A 2 -8.72 -16.76 6.56
C ILE A 2 -8.12 -15.72 5.61
N LEU A 3 -6.94 -15.98 5.04
CA LEU A 3 -6.26 -15.08 4.09
C LEU A 3 -7.04 -14.91 2.77
N LEU A 4 -7.73 -15.97 2.33
CA LEU A 4 -8.66 -15.92 1.19
C LEU A 4 -9.76 -14.89 1.44
N LEU A 5 -10.42 -15.00 2.59
CA LEU A 5 -11.50 -14.12 2.97
C LEU A 5 -11.00 -12.67 3.15
N LEU A 6 -9.81 -12.50 3.74
CA LEU A 6 -9.18 -11.18 3.93
C LEU A 6 -8.92 -10.47 2.60
N PHE A 7 -8.29 -11.12 1.61
CA PHE A 7 -8.02 -10.44 0.34
C PHE A 7 -9.31 -10.10 -0.41
N VAL A 8 -10.31 -11.00 -0.37
CA VAL A 8 -11.62 -10.78 -1.02
C VAL A 8 -12.32 -9.58 -0.40
N LEU A 9 -12.37 -9.50 0.94
CA LEU A 9 -12.97 -8.36 1.63
C LEU A 9 -12.24 -7.04 1.33
N LEU A 10 -10.91 -7.06 1.28
CA LEU A 10 -10.12 -5.88 0.94
C LEU A 10 -10.41 -5.40 -0.49
N TRP A 11 -10.44 -6.32 -1.46
CA TRP A 11 -10.72 -5.95 -2.86
C TRP A 11 -12.16 -5.47 -3.07
N ILE A 12 -13.13 -6.11 -2.43
CA ILE A 12 -14.53 -5.67 -2.48
C ILE A 12 -14.66 -4.29 -1.83
N GLY A 13 -14.12 -4.10 -0.61
CA GLY A 13 -14.15 -2.82 0.08
C GLY A 13 -13.47 -1.70 -0.72
N GLY A 14 -12.29 -1.99 -1.28
CA GLY A 14 -11.56 -1.08 -2.17
C GLY A 14 -12.35 -0.74 -3.43
N ALA A 15 -12.98 -1.71 -4.08
CA ALA A 15 -13.81 -1.49 -5.25
C ALA A 15 -15.03 -0.61 -4.93
N ILE A 16 -15.72 -0.87 -3.82
CA ILE A 16 -16.88 -0.08 -3.39
C ILE A 16 -16.48 1.37 -3.15
N VAL A 17 -15.40 1.62 -2.39
CA VAL A 17 -14.92 2.99 -2.10
C VAL A 17 -14.54 3.71 -3.39
N LEU A 18 -13.86 3.01 -4.32
CA LEU A 18 -13.50 3.56 -5.61
C LEU A 18 -14.73 3.96 -6.42
N LEU A 19 -15.77 3.12 -6.46
CA LEU A 19 -16.97 3.39 -7.24
C LEU A 19 -17.81 4.53 -6.67
N ILE A 20 -17.95 4.59 -5.34
CA ILE A 20 -18.77 5.61 -4.66
C ILE A 20 -18.12 6.99 -4.74
N ASP A 21 -16.81 7.09 -4.49
CA ASP A 21 -16.13 8.37 -4.30
C ASP A 21 -14.85 8.50 -5.15
N HIS A 22 -14.94 8.10 -6.43
CA HIS A 22 -13.82 8.15 -7.39
C HIS A 22 -13.22 9.56 -7.58
N LYS A 23 -13.99 10.63 -7.30
CA LYS A 23 -13.52 12.02 -7.47
C LYS A 23 -12.58 12.43 -6.34
N ASN A 24 -12.81 11.93 -5.13
CA ASN A 24 -11.99 12.24 -3.98
C ASN A 24 -10.63 11.53 -4.07
N SER A 25 -9.55 12.30 -3.90
CA SER A 25 -8.19 11.76 -3.96
C SER A 25 -7.88 10.85 -2.78
N ALA A 26 -8.43 11.14 -1.60
CA ALA A 26 -8.25 10.28 -0.42
C ALA A 26 -8.94 8.91 -0.63
N SER A 27 -10.18 8.90 -1.12
CA SER A 27 -10.93 7.66 -1.40
C SER A 27 -10.24 6.79 -2.48
N LYS A 28 -9.63 7.42 -3.49
CA LYS A 28 -8.77 6.70 -4.46
C LYS A 28 -7.57 6.05 -3.79
N TRP A 29 -6.81 6.76 -2.96
CA TRP A 29 -5.67 6.19 -2.26
C TRP A 29 -6.06 5.12 -1.23
N ALA A 30 -7.18 5.28 -0.55
CA ALA A 30 -7.75 4.25 0.33
C ALA A 30 -8.05 2.95 -0.44
N SER A 31 -8.62 3.09 -1.64
CA SER A 31 -8.87 1.95 -2.53
C SER A 31 -7.56 1.29 -2.97
N VAL A 32 -6.55 2.08 -3.35
CA VAL A 32 -5.21 1.57 -3.70
C VAL A 32 -4.60 0.77 -2.54
N ILE A 33 -4.68 1.27 -1.30
CA ILE A 33 -4.20 0.52 -0.12
C ILE A 33 -4.89 -0.84 -0.01
N ALA A 34 -6.21 -0.87 -0.17
CA ALA A 34 -6.99 -2.10 -0.06
C ALA A 34 -6.60 -3.11 -1.15
N PHE A 35 -6.41 -2.67 -2.40
CA PHE A 35 -5.94 -3.55 -3.48
C PHE A 35 -4.52 -4.06 -3.25
N VAL A 36 -3.61 -3.16 -2.90
CA VAL A 36 -2.19 -3.46 -2.73
C VAL A 36 -1.95 -4.36 -1.51
N GLY A 37 -2.66 -4.11 -0.41
CA GLY A 37 -2.65 -5.00 0.76
C GLY A 37 -3.28 -6.36 0.44
N GLY A 38 -4.30 -6.39 -0.42
CA GLY A 38 -4.91 -7.64 -0.89
C GLY A 38 -3.95 -8.52 -1.70
N PHE A 39 -2.97 -7.96 -2.40
CA PHE A 39 -1.95 -8.77 -3.10
C PHE A 39 -1.13 -9.64 -2.16
N GLY A 40 -0.92 -9.24 -0.90
CA GLY A 40 -0.25 -10.09 0.09
C GLY A 40 -1.10 -11.29 0.50
N GLY A 41 -2.41 -11.11 0.64
CA GLY A 41 -3.32 -12.25 0.87
C GLY A 41 -3.39 -13.18 -0.34
N LEU A 42 -3.40 -12.62 -1.56
CA LEU A 42 -3.40 -13.38 -2.79
C LEU A 42 -2.10 -14.17 -2.99
N SER A 43 -0.93 -13.61 -2.67
CA SER A 43 0.35 -14.30 -2.84
C SER A 43 0.41 -15.57 -2.00
N VAL A 44 0.01 -15.49 -0.72
CA VAL A 44 -0.04 -16.66 0.18
C VAL A 44 -1.08 -17.68 -0.27
N VAL A 45 -2.25 -17.24 -0.74
CA VAL A 45 -3.27 -18.16 -1.26
C VAL A 45 -2.75 -18.93 -2.47
N ILE A 46 -2.08 -18.26 -3.41
CA ILE A 46 -1.46 -18.92 -4.56
C ILE A 46 -0.36 -19.86 -4.09
N GLU A 47 0.47 -19.43 -3.15
CA GLU A 47 1.55 -20.25 -2.60
C GLU A 47 1.02 -21.55 -1.97
N GLU A 48 0.06 -21.45 -1.05
CA GLU A 48 -0.53 -22.59 -0.34
C GLU A 48 -1.28 -23.57 -1.26
N ASN A 49 -1.99 -23.06 -2.27
CA ASN A 49 -2.87 -23.89 -3.11
C ASN A 49 -2.22 -24.35 -4.41
N MET A 50 -1.27 -23.61 -4.96
CA MET A 50 -0.67 -23.92 -6.27
C MET A 50 0.75 -24.46 -6.19
N MET A 51 1.57 -24.09 -5.18
CA MET A 51 2.92 -24.65 -5.08
C MET A 51 2.97 -26.18 -4.89
N PRO A 52 2.06 -26.85 -4.15
CA PRO A 52 2.10 -28.30 -4.02
C PRO A 52 1.98 -29.05 -5.35
N TYR A 53 1.26 -28.47 -6.32
CA TYR A 53 1.00 -29.08 -7.63
C TYR A 53 1.92 -28.55 -8.74
N SER A 54 2.51 -27.37 -8.56
CA SER A 54 3.30 -26.66 -9.56
C SER A 54 4.66 -26.18 -9.05
N ALA A 55 5.23 -26.88 -8.05
CA ALA A 55 6.49 -26.54 -7.38
C ALA A 55 7.70 -26.31 -8.31
N SER A 56 7.64 -26.83 -9.54
CA SER A 56 8.65 -26.70 -10.60
C SER A 56 8.40 -25.54 -11.57
N SER A 57 7.25 -24.87 -11.50
CA SER A 57 6.93 -23.76 -12.40
C SER A 57 7.54 -22.45 -11.91
N THR A 58 8.63 -22.03 -12.56
CA THR A 58 9.29 -20.73 -12.31
C THR A 58 8.31 -19.57 -12.43
N VAL A 59 7.29 -19.69 -13.29
CA VAL A 59 6.26 -18.67 -13.52
C VAL A 59 5.39 -18.44 -12.28
N VAL A 60 4.93 -19.50 -11.61
CA VAL A 60 4.06 -19.34 -10.42
C VAL A 60 4.85 -18.71 -9.29
N LYS A 61 6.11 -19.13 -9.08
CA LYS A 61 6.96 -18.52 -8.06
C LYS A 61 7.26 -17.05 -8.35
N LEU A 62 7.52 -16.69 -9.61
CA LEU A 62 7.69 -15.29 -10.02
C LEU A 62 6.44 -14.45 -9.71
N ILE A 63 5.23 -14.99 -9.96
CA ILE A 63 3.97 -14.30 -9.66
C ILE A 63 3.81 -14.09 -8.14
N VAL A 64 4.03 -15.14 -7.33
CA VAL A 64 3.96 -15.05 -5.87
C VAL A 64 4.92 -13.99 -5.34
N ASP A 65 6.16 -14.01 -5.82
CA ASP A 65 7.20 -13.07 -5.41
C ASP A 65 6.88 -11.63 -5.85
N LEU A 66 6.34 -11.43 -7.06
CA LEU A 66 5.88 -10.12 -7.52
C LEU A 66 4.74 -9.57 -6.65
N LEU A 67 3.75 -10.40 -6.31
CA LEU A 67 2.63 -10.01 -5.46
C LEU A 67 3.11 -9.66 -4.04
N SER A 68 4.03 -10.45 -3.49
CA SER A 68 4.68 -10.18 -2.21
C SER A 68 5.50 -8.89 -2.25
N PHE A 69 6.26 -8.63 -3.33
CA PHE A 69 6.99 -7.37 -3.54
C PHE A 69 6.05 -6.16 -3.51
N ILE A 70 4.94 -6.23 -4.26
CA ILE A 70 3.95 -5.17 -4.32
C ILE A 70 3.37 -4.91 -2.93
N CYS A 71 2.97 -5.96 -2.21
CA CYS A 71 2.43 -5.83 -0.87
C CYS A 71 3.44 -5.20 0.11
N HIS A 72 4.71 -5.63 0.10
CA HIS A 72 5.69 -5.15 1.08
C HIS A 72 6.10 -3.70 0.84
N TYR A 73 6.24 -3.27 -0.42
CA TYR A 73 6.81 -1.97 -0.74
C TYR A 73 5.78 -0.93 -1.15
N VAL A 74 4.74 -1.32 -1.89
CA VAL A 74 3.75 -0.35 -2.39
C VAL A 74 2.73 -0.01 -1.31
N THR A 75 2.43 -0.92 -0.37
CA THR A 75 1.47 -0.67 0.74
C THR A 75 1.85 0.53 1.62
N PRO A 76 3.09 0.61 2.19
CA PRO A 76 3.45 1.75 3.05
C PRO A 76 3.46 3.08 2.30
N TYR A 77 3.80 3.07 1.01
CA TYR A 77 3.68 4.23 0.14
C TYR A 77 2.22 4.65 -0.09
N ALA A 78 1.35 3.70 -0.43
CA ALA A 78 -0.07 3.96 -0.63
C ALA A 78 -0.73 4.49 0.64
N PHE A 79 -0.35 3.94 1.81
CA PHE A 79 -0.76 4.43 3.12
C PHE A 79 -0.37 5.88 3.35
N LEU A 80 0.90 6.22 3.10
CA LEU A 80 1.35 7.59 3.30
C LEU A 80 0.66 8.58 2.35
N MET A 81 0.47 8.19 1.08
CA MET A 81 -0.24 9.02 0.11
C MET A 81 -1.72 9.22 0.48
N PHE A 82 -2.37 8.20 1.04
CA PHE A 82 -3.69 8.35 1.64
C PHE A 82 -3.67 9.37 2.77
N SER A 83 -2.77 9.25 3.75
CA SER A 83 -2.67 10.21 4.86
C SER A 83 -2.42 11.65 4.38
N ILE A 84 -1.55 11.84 3.39
CA ILE A 84 -1.26 13.14 2.80
C ILE A 84 -2.52 13.74 2.15
N THR A 85 -3.22 12.95 1.33
CA THR A 85 -4.42 13.42 0.62
C THR A 85 -5.61 13.62 1.53
N TYR A 86 -5.75 12.80 2.57
CA TYR A 86 -6.81 12.90 3.58
C TYR A 86 -6.63 14.11 4.50
N SER A 87 -5.39 14.40 4.94
CA SER A 87 -5.11 15.50 5.89
C SER A 87 -5.50 16.90 5.40
N GLY A 88 -5.60 17.09 4.08
CA GLY A 88 -5.88 18.39 3.47
C GLY A 88 -4.81 19.47 3.73
N LEU A 89 -3.64 19.10 4.27
CA LEU A 89 -2.56 20.03 4.63
C LEU A 89 -1.70 20.44 3.41
N PHE A 90 -1.74 19.66 2.34
CA PHE A 90 -0.89 19.84 1.16
C PHE A 90 -1.72 20.27 -0.04
N SER A 91 -1.22 21.24 -0.82
CA SER A 91 -1.85 21.61 -2.09
C SER A 91 -1.73 20.50 -3.13
N LEU A 92 -2.62 20.51 -4.14
CA LEU A 92 -2.65 19.49 -5.20
C LEU A 92 -1.30 19.34 -5.94
N ILE A 93 -0.55 20.44 -6.10
CA ILE A 93 0.76 20.44 -6.75
C ILE A 93 1.79 19.69 -5.89
N TYR A 94 1.80 19.94 -4.57
CA TYR A 94 2.68 19.22 -3.65
C TYR A 94 2.31 17.75 -3.54
N GLN A 95 1.01 17.42 -3.49
CA GLN A 95 0.56 16.03 -3.50
C GLN A 95 1.10 15.28 -4.73
N LYS A 96 0.97 15.86 -5.94
CA LYS A 96 1.50 15.24 -7.17
C LYS A 96 3.02 15.07 -7.13
N ARG A 97 3.77 16.07 -6.62
CA ARG A 97 5.23 15.95 -6.47
C ARG A 97 5.62 14.86 -5.48
N LEU A 98 4.93 14.80 -4.34
CA LEU A 98 5.16 13.80 -3.30
C LEU A 98 4.88 12.38 -3.81
N THR A 99 3.86 12.18 -4.67
CA THR A 99 3.63 10.89 -5.35
C THR A 99 4.91 10.38 -6.04
N TYR A 100 5.58 11.22 -6.82
CA TYR A 100 6.78 10.81 -7.55
C TYR A 100 8.01 10.68 -6.64
N ILE A 101 8.18 11.59 -5.69
CA ILE A 101 9.31 11.57 -4.75
C ILE A 101 9.24 10.34 -3.85
N LEU A 102 8.07 10.03 -3.29
CA LEU A 102 7.89 8.93 -2.35
C LEU A 102 7.89 7.55 -3.03
N LEU A 103 7.76 7.51 -4.36
CA LEU A 103 7.95 6.30 -5.16
C LEU A 103 9.43 5.93 -5.34
N THR A 104 10.36 6.88 -5.13
CA THR A 104 11.80 6.67 -5.36
C THR A 104 12.39 5.52 -4.53
N PRO A 105 12.06 5.29 -3.24
CA PRO A 105 12.63 4.17 -2.50
C PRO A 105 12.14 2.83 -3.03
N ILE A 106 10.89 2.75 -3.51
CA ILE A 106 10.34 1.52 -4.10
C ILE A 106 11.09 1.16 -5.38
N LEU A 107 11.33 2.14 -6.26
CA LEU A 107 12.10 1.93 -7.49
C LEU A 107 13.54 1.56 -7.17
N PHE A 108 14.15 2.19 -6.16
CA PHE A 108 15.49 1.81 -5.68
C PHE A 108 15.53 0.34 -5.23
N MET A 109 14.53 -0.11 -4.46
CA MET A 109 14.45 -1.50 -4.02
C MET A 109 14.25 -2.46 -5.20
N ALA A 110 13.42 -2.10 -6.18
CA ALA A 110 13.18 -2.90 -7.39
C ALA A 110 14.44 -3.08 -8.26
N ILE A 111 15.30 -2.07 -8.32
CA ILE A 111 16.53 -2.10 -9.13
C ILE A 111 17.67 -2.82 -8.39
N LYS A 112 17.79 -2.62 -7.08
CA LYS A 112 18.91 -3.15 -6.28
C LYS A 112 18.71 -4.56 -5.78
N TYR A 113 17.47 -4.99 -5.54
CA TYR A 113 17.17 -6.31 -5.00
C TYR A 113 16.42 -7.16 -6.03
N PRO A 114 16.79 -8.44 -6.19
CA PRO A 114 16.10 -9.32 -7.09
C PRO A 114 14.65 -9.51 -6.62
N ILE A 115 13.72 -9.36 -7.57
CA ILE A 115 12.31 -9.65 -7.34
C ILE A 115 12.10 -11.16 -7.29
N TYR A 116 12.90 -11.96 -8.01
CA TYR A 116 12.86 -13.42 -7.97
C TYR A 116 14.28 -14.03 -7.94
N PRO A 117 14.58 -14.95 -7.00
CA PRO A 117 13.79 -15.26 -5.81
C PRO A 117 13.74 -14.04 -4.88
N ILE A 118 12.57 -13.74 -4.32
CA ILE A 118 12.44 -12.55 -3.47
C ILE A 118 13.23 -12.73 -2.18
N SER A 119 14.10 -11.77 -1.90
CA SER A 119 14.78 -11.65 -0.62
C SER A 119 14.63 -10.21 -0.15
N VAL A 120 13.56 -9.94 0.60
CA VAL A 120 13.27 -8.60 1.13
C VAL A 120 14.33 -8.24 2.18
N PRO A 121 15.20 -7.24 1.93
CA PRO A 121 16.15 -6.77 2.92
C PRO A 121 15.43 -5.90 3.95
N TYR A 122 14.74 -6.53 4.91
CA TYR A 122 13.90 -5.84 5.89
C TYR A 122 14.63 -4.72 6.65
N HIS A 123 15.94 -4.89 6.91
CA HIS A 123 16.78 -3.88 7.53
C HIS A 123 16.85 -2.58 6.71
N ILE A 124 16.93 -2.66 5.38
CA ILE A 124 16.94 -1.49 4.49
C ILE A 124 15.52 -0.97 4.24
N ALA A 125 14.55 -1.88 4.10
CA ALA A 125 13.15 -1.51 3.95
C ALA A 125 12.66 -0.68 5.15
N LEU A 126 13.05 -1.06 6.37
CA LEU A 126 12.64 -0.40 7.60
C LEU A 126 12.99 1.10 7.62
N TRP A 127 14.15 1.49 7.07
CA TRP A 127 14.63 2.87 7.09
C TRP A 127 13.72 3.85 6.37
N TRP A 128 12.92 3.40 5.40
CA TRP A 128 11.97 4.27 4.69
C TRP A 128 10.51 3.90 4.98
N VAL A 129 10.22 2.61 5.19
CA VAL A 129 8.88 2.14 5.57
C VAL A 129 8.48 2.70 6.93
N ALA A 130 9.34 2.63 7.95
CA ALA A 130 8.99 3.12 9.29
C ALA A 130 8.71 4.64 9.29
N PRO A 131 9.55 5.50 8.68
CA PRO A 131 9.21 6.92 8.55
C PRO A 131 7.91 7.17 7.80
N TYR A 132 7.59 6.40 6.75
CA TYR A 132 6.35 6.56 5.99
C TYR A 132 5.13 6.27 6.85
N ILE A 133 5.17 5.18 7.62
CA ILE A 133 4.07 4.81 8.52
C ILE A 133 3.94 5.83 9.66
N VAL A 134 5.03 6.18 10.33
CA VAL A 134 5.01 7.15 11.44
C VAL A 134 4.48 8.50 10.98
N PHE A 135 5.00 9.02 9.87
CA PHE A 135 4.56 10.30 9.33
C PHE A 135 3.09 10.25 8.87
N GLY A 136 2.68 9.15 8.24
CA GLY A 136 1.28 8.93 7.85
C GLY A 136 0.33 8.91 9.06
N ILE A 137 0.72 8.28 10.17
CA ILE A 137 -0.05 8.28 11.41
C ILE A 137 -0.13 9.69 12.00
N CYS A 138 0.99 10.40 12.09
CA CYS A 138 1.01 11.78 12.58
C CYS A 138 0.06 12.69 11.79
N LEU A 139 0.04 12.57 10.45
CA LEU A 139 -0.88 13.35 9.61
C LEU A 139 -2.35 13.04 9.89
N LEU A 140 -2.70 11.77 10.07
CA LEU A 140 -4.08 11.36 10.39
C LEU A 140 -4.49 11.86 11.78
N LEU A 141 -3.61 11.78 12.77
CA LEU A 141 -3.85 12.31 14.11
C LEU A 141 -4.06 13.83 14.08
N LEU A 142 -3.23 14.57 13.36
CA LEU A 142 -3.41 16.02 13.19
C LEU A 142 -4.74 16.36 12.51
N SER A 143 -5.12 15.59 11.49
CA SER A 143 -6.42 15.75 10.82
C SER A 143 -7.59 15.50 11.79
N TYR A 144 -7.51 14.45 12.59
CA TYR A 144 -8.53 14.10 13.58
C TYR A 144 -8.68 15.18 14.66
N ILE A 145 -7.57 15.70 15.20
CA ILE A 145 -7.59 16.79 16.19
C ILE A 145 -8.22 18.06 15.58
N LYS A 146 -7.94 18.34 14.29
CA LYS A 146 -8.50 19.49 13.59
C LYS A 146 -10.01 19.36 13.32
N GLU A 147 -10.51 18.15 13.05
CA GLU A 147 -11.95 17.90 12.87
C GLU A 147 -12.72 17.94 14.20
N THR A 148 -12.12 17.44 15.29
CA THR A 148 -12.75 17.40 16.62
C THR A 148 -12.79 18.75 17.33
N HIS A 149 -11.97 19.72 16.91
CA HIS A 149 -12.04 21.12 17.38
C HIS A 149 -12.69 22.04 16.33
N PRO A 150 -14.03 22.10 16.23
CA PRO A 150 -14.73 23.05 15.35
C PRO A 150 -14.53 24.52 15.74
N ILE A 151 -13.89 24.82 16.88
CA ILE A 151 -13.73 26.18 17.44
C ILE A 151 -12.67 27.01 16.69
N LEU A 152 -11.79 26.39 15.90
CA LEU A 152 -10.75 27.08 15.10
C LEU A 152 -11.15 27.36 13.65
N LYS A 153 -12.41 27.09 13.25
CA LYS A 153 -13.01 27.57 11.99
C LYS A 153 -13.84 28.83 12.26
N ARG A 154 -13.18 29.93 12.60
CA ARG A 154 -13.74 31.28 12.45
C ARG A 154 -12.67 32.21 11.90
#